data_AF-A0A353C1Q3-F1
#
_entry.id   AF-A0A353C1Q3-F1
#
_cell.length_a   1.000
_cell.length_b   1.000
_cell.length_c   1.000
_cell.angle_alpha   90.00
_cell.angle_beta   90.00
_cell.angle_gamma   90.00
#
_symmetry.space_group_name_H-M   'P 1'
#
loop_
_entity.id
_entity.type
_entity.pdbx_description
1 polymer ?
#
loop_
_entity_poly.entity_id
_entity_poly.type
_entity_poly.pdbx_seq_one_letter_code
_entity_poly.pdbx_strand_id
1 'polypeptide(L)'
;MYTEREMVLDALQIAKSGAVKLTQAATESSNPALRQTLLQMRNNCEQSQQQIGQFAQSKRFYIPAPPAGQQDVASINQFLQQSVNQPTLV
;
A
#
# COMPACT_ATOMS: atom_id res chain seq x y z
N MET A 1 0.92 25.65 16.18
CA MET A 1 1.01 25.90 14.72
C MET A 1 1.61 24.65 14.11
N TYR A 2 0.96 24.05 13.11
CA TYR A 2 1.50 22.85 12.47
C TYR A 2 2.75 23.19 11.65
N THR A 3 3.78 22.35 11.74
CA THR A 3 4.97 22.43 10.88
C THR A 3 4.66 21.91 9.48
N GLU A 4 5.42 22.35 8.47
CA GLU A 4 5.35 21.80 7.10
C GLU A 4 5.49 20.27 7.12
N ARG A 5 6.42 19.76 7.94
CA ARG A 5 6.64 18.33 8.12
C ARG A 5 5.39 17.60 8.60
N GLU A 6 4.74 18.10 9.66
CA GLU A 6 3.54 17.49 10.20
C GLU A 6 2.39 17.52 9.19
N MET A 7 2.17 18.64 8.49
CA MET A 7 1.13 18.73 7.46
C MET A 7 1.35 17.72 6.33
N VAL A 8 2.60 17.57 5.86
CA VAL A 8 2.94 16.63 4.80
C VAL A 8 2.77 15.18 5.24
N LEU A 9 3.20 14.85 6.47
CA LEU A 9 3.06 13.50 7.00
C LEU A 9 1.60 13.14 7.30
N ASP A 10 0.79 14.10 7.75
CA ASP A 10 -0.65 13.90 7.95
C ASP A 10 -1.37 13.69 6.62
N ALA A 11 -1.08 14.50 5.59
CA ALA A 11 -1.61 14.31 4.24
C ALA A 11 -1.22 12.93 3.66
N LEU A 12 0.02 12.50 3.86
CA LEU A 12 0.50 11.17 3.45
C LEU A 12 -0.28 10.05 4.14
N GLN A 13 -0.56 10.20 5.43
CA GLN A 13 -1.32 9.25 6.23
C GLN A 13 -2.80 9.23 5.84
N ILE A 14 -3.41 10.38 5.56
CA ILE A 14 -4.79 10.49 5.07
C ILE A 14 -4.93 9.75 3.74
N ALA A 15 -4.04 9.98 2.77
CA ALA A 15 -4.08 9.29 1.48
C ALA A 15 -3.98 7.76 1.63
N LYS A 16 -3.06 7.28 2.49
CA LYS A 16 -2.94 5.85 2.81
C LYS A 16 -4.22 5.29 3.45
N SER A 17 -4.77 5.98 4.44
CA SER A 17 -5.98 5.54 5.13
C SER A 17 -7.20 5.53 4.21
N GLY A 18 -7.28 6.49 3.29
CA GLY A 18 -8.31 6.58 2.27
C GLY A 18 -8.30 5.36 1.34
N ALA A 19 -7.13 4.96 0.84
CA ALA A 19 -6.99 3.77 0.01
C ALA A 19 -7.45 2.49 0.73
N VAL A 20 -7.08 2.32 2.02
CA VAL A 20 -7.52 1.16 2.82
C VAL A 20 -9.04 1.14 2.99
N LYS A 21 -9.63 2.27 3.39
CA LYS A 21 -11.09 2.39 3.59
C LYS A 21 -11.88 2.16 2.30
N LEU A 22 -11.40 2.69 1.17
CA LEU A 22 -12.03 2.47 -0.14
C LEU A 22 -11.94 1.01 -0.58
N THR A 23 -10.83 0.34 -0.28
CA THR A 23 -10.68 -1.11 -0.53
C THR A 23 -11.71 -1.91 0.28
N GLN A 24 -11.85 -1.61 1.56
CA GLN A 24 -12.84 -2.25 2.42
C GLN A 24 -14.28 -2.01 1.92
N ALA A 25 -14.63 -0.75 1.63
CA ALA A 25 -15.93 -0.41 1.09
C ALA A 25 -16.21 -1.12 -0.25
N ALA A 26 -15.21 -1.24 -1.12
CA ALA A 26 -15.34 -1.97 -2.38
C ALA A 26 -15.59 -3.47 -2.16
N THR A 27 -14.96 -4.08 -1.15
CA THR A 27 -15.16 -5.49 -0.81
C THR A 27 -16.54 -5.78 -0.23
N GLU A 28 -17.14 -4.81 0.45
CA GLU A 28 -18.47 -4.92 1.06
C GLU A 28 -19.61 -4.49 0.12
N SER A 29 -19.28 -3.97 -1.08
CA SER A 29 -20.28 -3.52 -2.05
C SER A 29 -20.79 -4.65 -2.95
N SER A 30 -22.11 -4.87 -2.93
CA SER A 30 -22.79 -5.81 -3.83
C SER A 30 -23.12 -5.20 -5.21
N ASN A 31 -23.12 -3.86 -5.33
CA ASN A 31 -23.37 -3.18 -6.59
C ASN A 31 -22.08 -3.10 -7.43
N PRO A 32 -22.03 -3.70 -8.64
CA PRO A 32 -20.81 -3.75 -9.45
C PRO A 32 -20.29 -2.36 -9.88
N ALA A 33 -21.19 -1.43 -10.21
CA ALA A 33 -20.81 -0.08 -10.62
C ALA A 33 -20.22 0.71 -9.45
N LEU A 34 -20.85 0.63 -8.27
CA LEU A 34 -20.32 1.26 -7.05
C LEU A 34 -18.95 0.70 -6.67
N ARG A 35 -18.80 -0.64 -6.69
CA ARG A 35 -17.50 -1.30 -6.46
C ARG A 35 -16.44 -0.75 -7.41
N GLN A 36 -16.74 -0.63 -8.69
CA GLN A 36 -15.79 -0.13 -9.67
C GLN A 36 -15.39 1.33 -9.41
N THR A 37 -16.34 2.18 -9.04
CA THR A 37 -16.07 3.58 -8.65
C THR A 37 -15.17 3.66 -7.42
N LEU A 38 -15.43 2.86 -6.38
CA LEU A 38 -14.60 2.83 -5.17
C LEU A 38 -13.16 2.38 -5.48
N LEU A 39 -12.98 1.41 -6.38
CA LEU A 39 -11.66 0.98 -6.83
C LEU A 39 -10.92 2.07 -7.64
N GLN A 40 -11.63 2.85 -8.45
CA GLN A 40 -11.04 4.01 -9.15
C GLN A 40 -10.60 5.09 -8.16
N MET A 41 -11.43 5.40 -7.16
CA MET A 41 -11.05 6.34 -6.10
C MET A 41 -9.84 5.85 -5.31
N ARG A 42 -9.76 4.54 -5.02
CA ARG A 42 -8.59 3.93 -4.35
C ARG A 42 -7.31 4.16 -5.15
N ASN A 43 -7.35 3.92 -6.47
CA ASN A 43 -6.21 4.18 -7.36
C ASN A 43 -5.74 5.63 -7.29
N ASN A 44 -6.68 6.58 -7.26
CA ASN A 44 -6.35 8.00 -7.15
C ASN A 44 -5.72 8.34 -5.78
N CYS A 45 -6.19 7.73 -4.69
CA CYS A 45 -5.57 7.86 -3.36
C CYS A 45 -4.13 7.31 -3.34
N GLU A 46 -3.90 6.15 -3.96
CA GLU A 46 -2.56 5.56 -4.09
C GLU A 46 -1.62 6.46 -4.90
N GLN A 47 -2.09 6.99 -6.04
CA GLN A 47 -1.30 7.93 -6.85
C GLN A 47 -0.94 9.19 -6.05
N SER A 48 -1.91 9.75 -5.30
CA SER A 48 -1.66 10.91 -4.43
C SER A 48 -0.66 10.57 -3.32
N GLN A 49 -0.79 9.39 -2.70
CA GLN A 49 0.12 8.90 -1.66
C GLN A 49 1.56 8.79 -2.20
N GLN A 50 1.74 8.29 -3.42
CA GLN A 50 3.05 8.20 -4.07
C GLN A 50 3.66 9.59 -4.32
N GLN A 51 2.88 10.53 -4.84
CA GLN A 51 3.34 11.91 -5.10
C GLN A 51 3.74 12.63 -3.79
N ILE A 52 2.89 12.55 -2.77
CA ILE A 52 3.20 13.13 -1.44
C ILE A 52 4.43 12.44 -0.83
N GLY A 53 4.54 11.12 -0.99
CA GLY A 53 5.68 10.35 -0.51
C GLY A 53 7.00 10.76 -1.17
N GLN A 54 7.01 11.02 -2.48
CA GLN A 54 8.18 11.54 -3.21
C GLN A 54 8.55 12.94 -2.73
N PHE A 55 7.55 13.81 -2.57
CA PHE A 55 7.76 15.15 -2.03
C PHE A 55 8.35 15.12 -0.61
N ALA A 56 7.77 14.30 0.28
CA ALA A 56 8.24 14.14 1.65
C ALA A 56 9.67 13.58 1.73
N GLN A 57 10.06 12.69 0.80
CA GLN A 57 11.43 12.20 0.67
C GLN A 57 12.40 13.30 0.24
N SER A 58 12.02 14.14 -0.74
CA SER A 58 12.84 15.26 -1.20
C SER A 58 13.18 16.26 -0.08
N LYS A 59 12.25 16.40 0.88
CA LYS A 59 12.36 17.25 2.07
C LYS A 59 12.96 16.55 3.29
N ARG A 60 13.34 15.27 3.19
CA ARG A 60 13.81 14.43 4.32
C ARG A 60 12.79 14.29 5.46
N PHE A 61 11.50 14.47 5.18
CA PHE A 61 10.42 14.32 6.16
C PHE A 61 10.01 12.85 6.35
N TYR A 62 10.16 12.05 5.30
CA TYR A 62 9.77 10.65 5.23
C TYR A 62 10.89 9.79 4.63
N ILE A 63 11.06 8.58 5.15
CA ILE A 63 11.97 7.55 4.61
C ILE A 63 11.11 6.31 4.38
N PRO A 64 10.99 5.81 3.14
CA PRO A 64 10.28 4.57 2.87
C PRO A 64 11.03 3.38 3.48
N ALA A 65 10.30 2.28 3.72
CA ALA A 65 10.92 1.05 4.18
C ALA A 65 11.99 0.60 3.16
N PRO A 66 13.20 0.22 3.62
CA PRO A 66 14.22 -0.30 2.73
C PRO A 66 13.74 -1.62 2.09
N PRO A 67 14.28 -1.98 0.91
CA PRO A 67 14.02 -3.31 0.35
C PRO A 67 14.49 -4.39 1.34
N ALA A 68 13.80 -5.54 1.33
CA ALA A 68 14.21 -6.70 2.12
C ALA A 68 15.61 -7.19 1.69
N GLY A 69 16.34 -7.81 2.61
CA GLY A 69 17.65 -8.39 2.32
C GLY A 69 17.54 -9.49 1.26
N GLN A 70 18.49 -9.55 0.32
CA GLN A 70 18.46 -10.56 -0.76
C GLN A 70 18.45 -11.99 -0.22
N GLN A 71 19.11 -12.23 0.91
CA GLN A 71 19.14 -13.52 1.60
C GLN A 71 17.75 -13.92 2.13
N ASP A 72 17.01 -12.98 2.72
CA ASP A 72 15.65 -13.20 3.19
C ASP A 72 14.72 -13.51 2.02
N VAL A 73 14.84 -12.73 0.93
CA VAL A 73 14.08 -12.95 -0.31
C VAL A 73 14.36 -14.34 -0.88
N ALA A 74 15.62 -14.74 -0.98
CA ALA A 74 16.01 -16.06 -1.49
C ALA A 74 15.48 -17.20 -0.62
N SER A 75 15.60 -17.07 0.72
CA SER A 75 15.14 -18.07 1.68
C SER A 75 13.62 -18.28 1.62
N ILE A 76 12.86 -17.17 1.57
CA ILE A 76 11.40 -17.21 1.44
C ILE A 76 11.00 -17.80 0.08
N ASN A 77 11.67 -17.41 -1.01
CA ASN A 77 11.39 -17.97 -2.33
C ASN A 77 11.60 -19.49 -2.37
N GLN A 78 12.68 -19.99 -1.79
CA GLN A 78 12.95 -21.42 -1.70
C GLN A 78 11.87 -22.15 -0.89
N PHE A 79 11.49 -21.59 0.27
CA PHE A 79 10.41 -22.13 1.11
C PHE A 79 9.06 -22.20 0.35
N LEU A 80 8.69 -21.13 -0.35
CA LEU A 80 7.44 -21.08 -1.12
C LEU A 80 7.45 -22.07 -2.28
N GLN A 81 8.56 -22.18 -3.03
CA GLN A 81 8.68 -23.17 -4.10
C GLN A 81 8.55 -24.61 -3.60
N GLN A 82 9.09 -24.91 -2.43
CA GLN A 82 8.94 -26.24 -1.82
C GLN A 82 7.50 -26.48 -1.35
N SER A 83 6.85 -25.47 -0.79
CA SER A 83 5.49 -25.57 -0.26
C SER A 83 4.43 -25.70 -1.36
N VAL A 84 4.62 -25.00 -2.49
CA VAL A 84 3.71 -25.06 -3.65
C VAL A 84 3.84 -26.38 -4.42
N ASN A 85 5.02 -27.02 -4.39
CA ASN A 85 5.28 -28.28 -5.09
C ASN A 85 5.06 -29.54 -4.22
N GLN A 86 4.59 -29.39 -2.97
CA GLN A 86 4.16 -30.55 -2.20
C GLN A 86 2.79 -31.03 -2.70
N PRO A 87 2.66 -32.29 -3.14
CA PRO A 87 1.35 -32.84 -3.47
C PRO A 87 0.50 -32.81 -2.21
N THR A 88 -0.66 -32.15 -2.29
CA THR A 88 -1.68 -32.18 -1.26
C THR A 88 -1.98 -33.65 -0.94
N LEU A 89 -1.59 -34.12 0.24
CA LEU A 89 -2.12 -35.37 0.77
C LEU A 89 -3.60 -35.10 1.06
N VAL A 90 -4.47 -35.74 0.27
CA VAL A 90 -5.93 -35.77 0.39
C VAL A 90 -6.34 -36.16 1.81
#